data_AF-A0AAW5L9M3-F1
#
_entry.id   AF-A0AAW5L9M3-F1
#
_cell.length_a   1.000
_cell.length_b   1.000
_cell.length_c   1.000
_cell.angle_alpha   90.00
_cell.angle_beta   90.00
_cell.angle_gamma   90.00
#
_symmetry.space_group_name_H-M   'P 1'
#
loop_
_entity.id
_entity.type
_entity.pdbx_description
1 polymer ?
#
loop_
_entity_poly.entity_id
_entity_poly.type
_entity_poly.pdbx_seq_one_letter_code
_entity_poly.pdbx_strand_id
1 'polypeptide(L)'
;MTLEEVFEDKKNIVYATIQYQFGSFPQARKVAEMNHMELEDLIQIGLLTLWEVCVKFHAKKLKYFNAYASQAIKWKICDELHTKGRLIRVGKHVSYEDRN
;
A
#
# COMPACT_ATOMS: atom_id res chain seq x y z
N MET A 1 9.26 -22.26 -7.74
CA MET A 1 9.46 -20.86 -7.35
C MET A 1 9.13 -20.76 -5.88
N THR A 2 10.08 -20.36 -5.04
CA THR A 2 9.83 -20.14 -3.61
C THR A 2 9.09 -18.82 -3.39
N LEU A 3 8.58 -18.57 -2.19
CA LEU A 3 7.88 -17.31 -1.88
C LEU A 3 8.83 -16.10 -1.97
N GLU A 4 10.09 -16.31 -1.60
CA GLU A 4 11.16 -15.31 -1.66
C GLU A 4 11.47 -14.94 -3.12
N GLU A 5 11.57 -15.93 -4.01
CA GLU A 5 11.80 -15.67 -5.44
C GLU A 5 10.65 -14.87 -6.07
N VAL A 6 9.40 -15.22 -5.75
CA VAL A 6 8.23 -14.45 -6.21
C VAL A 6 8.26 -13.03 -5.66
N PHE A 7 8.59 -12.86 -4.38
CA PHE A 7 8.66 -11.55 -3.77
C PHE A 7 9.71 -10.67 -4.43
N GLU A 8 10.94 -11.16 -4.58
CA GLU A 8 12.04 -10.42 -5.21
C GLU A 8 11.70 -10.02 -6.66
N ASP A 9 11.16 -10.96 -7.46
CA ASP A 9 10.76 -10.69 -8.85
C ASP A 9 9.66 -9.61 -8.93
N LYS A 10 8.80 -9.51 -7.91
CA LYS A 10 7.63 -8.63 -7.90
C LYS A 10 7.80 -7.34 -7.12
N LYS A 11 8.96 -7.06 -6.49
CA LYS A 11 9.21 -5.80 -5.76
C LYS A 11 8.94 -4.54 -6.58
N ASN A 12 9.23 -4.58 -7.88
CA ASN A 12 8.97 -3.48 -8.81
C ASN A 12 7.50 -3.02 -8.85
N ILE A 13 6.55 -3.90 -8.51
CA ILE A 13 5.13 -3.55 -8.41
C ILE A 13 4.91 -2.49 -7.33
N VAL A 14 5.64 -2.52 -6.22
CA VAL A 14 5.52 -1.52 -5.15
C VAL A 14 5.87 -0.13 -5.68
N TYR A 15 7.04 0.00 -6.30
CA TYR A 15 7.51 1.26 -6.87
C TYR A 15 6.58 1.78 -7.97
N ALA A 16 6.15 0.91 -8.88
CA ALA A 16 5.20 1.26 -9.93
C ALA A 16 3.85 1.70 -9.36
N THR A 17 3.36 1.04 -8.30
CA THR A 17 2.09 1.38 -7.65
C THR A 17 2.16 2.74 -6.97
N ILE A 18 3.24 3.03 -6.24
CA ILE A 18 3.47 4.33 -5.60
C ILE A 18 3.54 5.43 -6.66
N GLN A 19 4.34 5.24 -7.70
CA GLN A 19 4.46 6.22 -8.78
C GLN A 19 3.13 6.45 -9.49
N TYR A 20 2.35 5.39 -9.78
CA TYR A 20 1.04 5.52 -10.41
C TYR A 20 0.03 6.22 -9.51
N GLN A 21 0.03 5.92 -8.20
CA GLN A 21 -0.91 6.47 -7.24
C GLN A 21 -0.71 7.96 -6.98
N PHE A 22 0.55 8.40 -6.84
CA PHE A 22 0.89 9.79 -6.51
C PHE A 22 1.39 10.60 -7.72
N GLY A 23 1.44 9.98 -8.90
CA GLY A 23 1.95 10.55 -10.15
C GLY A 23 3.47 10.61 -10.25
N SER A 24 4.19 10.78 -9.15
CA SER A 24 5.66 10.76 -9.11
C SER A 24 6.20 10.53 -7.69
N PHE A 25 7.46 10.08 -7.56
CA PHE A 25 8.11 9.94 -6.26
C PHE A 25 8.26 11.25 -5.47
N PRO A 26 8.61 12.39 -6.08
CA PRO A 26 8.62 13.67 -5.37
C PRO A 26 7.24 14.06 -4.81
N GLN A 27 6.16 13.76 -5.54
CA GLN A 27 4.81 14.01 -5.02
C GLN A 27 4.42 13.02 -3.92
N ALA A 28 4.79 11.74 -4.06
CA ALA A 28 4.59 10.74 -3.01
C ALA A 28 5.30 11.16 -1.70
N ARG A 29 6.54 11.66 -1.80
CA ARG A 29 7.30 12.21 -0.66
C ARG A 29 6.56 13.37 0.00
N LYS A 30 6.13 14.38 -0.78
CA LYS A 30 5.37 15.51 -0.23
C LYS A 30 4.11 15.07 0.51
N VAL A 31 3.36 14.11 -0.04
CA VAL A 31 2.16 13.57 0.61
C VAL A 31 2.52 12.82 1.89
N ALA A 32 3.59 12.02 1.89
CA ALA A 32 4.07 11.35 3.10
C ALA A 32 4.42 12.38 4.19
N GLU A 33 5.22 13.39 3.85
CA GLU A 33 5.67 14.46 4.78
C GLU A 33 4.49 15.24 5.37
N MET A 34 3.49 15.57 4.55
CA MET A 34 2.25 16.22 5.01
C MET A 34 1.46 15.36 6.01
N ASN A 35 1.70 14.05 6.01
CA ASN A 35 1.11 13.08 6.93
C ASN A 35 2.16 12.54 7.92
N HIS A 36 3.21 13.30 8.24
CA HIS A 36 4.22 12.91 9.24
C HIS A 36 4.89 11.55 8.99
N MET A 37 5.07 11.19 7.72
CA MET A 37 5.73 9.96 7.27
C MET A 37 6.82 10.29 6.24
N GLU A 38 7.73 9.35 6.00
CA GLU A 38 8.74 9.43 4.95
C GLU A 38 8.32 8.62 3.71
N LEU A 39 8.98 8.86 2.57
CA LEU A 39 8.71 8.08 1.36
C LEU A 39 9.06 6.60 1.58
N GLU A 40 10.13 6.37 2.34
CA GLU A 40 10.65 5.08 2.74
C GLU A 40 9.61 4.29 3.54
N ASP A 41 8.81 4.95 4.38
CA ASP A 41 7.69 4.32 5.10
C ASP A 41 6.64 3.78 4.12
N LEU A 42 6.30 4.56 3.08
CA LEU A 42 5.33 4.13 2.06
C LEU A 42 5.83 2.92 1.28
N ILE A 43 7.13 2.91 0.94
CA ILE A 43 7.79 1.78 0.27
C ILE A 43 7.76 0.56 1.19
N GLN A 44 8.09 0.71 2.47
CA GLN A 44 8.09 -0.38 3.43
C GLN A 44 6.69 -0.97 3.63
N ILE A 45 5.65 -0.13 3.74
CA ILE A 45 4.26 -0.57 3.80
C ILE A 45 3.90 -1.38 2.56
N GLY A 46 4.29 -0.90 1.37
CA GLY A 46 4.06 -1.61 0.12
C GLY A 46 4.77 -2.96 0.06
N LEU A 47 6.03 -3.04 0.50
CA LEU A 47 6.80 -4.28 0.55
C LEU A 47 6.20 -5.29 1.54
N LEU A 48 5.81 -4.85 2.73
CA LEU A 48 5.14 -5.72 3.70
C LEU A 48 3.81 -6.25 3.15
N THR A 49 3.03 -5.39 2.50
CA THR A 49 1.77 -5.79 1.86
C THR A 49 2.00 -6.79 0.73
N LEU A 50 3.03 -6.56 -0.10
CA LEU A 50 3.40 -7.50 -1.17
C LEU A 50 3.77 -8.86 -0.59
N TRP A 51 4.55 -8.90 0.49
CA TRP A 51 4.91 -10.13 1.18
C TRP A 51 3.66 -10.88 1.69
N GLU A 52 2.75 -10.19 2.36
CA GLU A 52 1.48 -10.79 2.79
C GLU A 52 0.67 -11.36 1.63
N VAL A 53 0.63 -10.64 0.51
CA VAL A 53 -0.04 -11.12 -0.70
C VAL A 53 0.64 -12.37 -1.22
N CYS A 54 1.99 -12.40 -1.32
CA CYS A 54 2.74 -13.60 -1.72
C CYS A 54 2.40 -14.80 -0.83
N VAL A 55 2.41 -14.64 0.50
CA VAL A 55 2.10 -15.71 1.45
C VAL A 55 0.67 -16.23 1.28
N LYS A 56 -0.30 -15.34 1.05
CA LYS A 56 -1.72 -15.70 0.88
C LYS A 56 -2.05 -16.21 -0.53
N PHE A 57 -1.13 -16.12 -1.48
CA PHE A 57 -1.45 -16.33 -2.88
C PHE A 57 -1.36 -17.80 -3.31
N HIS A 58 -2.44 -18.30 -3.90
CA HIS A 58 -2.47 -19.63 -4.51
C HIS A 58 -2.01 -19.58 -5.97
N ALA A 59 -1.14 -20.51 -6.37
CA ALA A 59 -0.55 -20.60 -7.71
C ALA A 59 -1.59 -20.56 -8.87
N LYS A 60 -2.81 -21.04 -8.64
CA LYS A 60 -3.90 -21.03 -9.64
C LYS A 60 -4.35 -19.62 -10.07
N LYS A 61 -4.02 -18.57 -9.30
CA LYS A 61 -4.47 -17.19 -9.56
C LYS A 61 -3.42 -16.31 -10.23
N LEU A 62 -2.25 -16.87 -10.62
CA LEU A 62 -1.04 -16.13 -11.07
C LEU A 62 -1.32 -15.03 -12.11
N LYS A 63 -2.25 -15.28 -13.03
CA LYS A 63 -2.67 -14.30 -14.06
C LYS A 63 -3.13 -12.94 -13.48
N TYR A 64 -3.71 -12.93 -12.30
CA TYR A 64 -4.27 -11.74 -11.65
C TYR A 64 -3.42 -11.22 -10.48
N PHE A 65 -2.26 -11.82 -10.23
CA PHE A 65 -1.41 -11.47 -9.10
C PHE A 65 -1.07 -9.98 -9.07
N ASN A 66 -0.54 -9.46 -10.19
CA ASN A 66 -0.02 -8.10 -10.24
C ASN A 66 -1.11 -7.06 -9.96
N ALA A 67 -2.29 -7.23 -10.55
CA ALA A 67 -3.42 -6.32 -10.35
C ALA A 67 -3.98 -6.41 -8.92
N TYR A 68 -4.00 -7.61 -8.35
CA TYR A 68 -4.42 -7.80 -6.97
C TYR A 68 -3.42 -7.17 -5.98
N ALA A 69 -2.13 -7.40 -6.20
CA ALA A 69 -1.06 -6.84 -5.38
C ALA A 69 -1.04 -5.31 -5.44
N SER A 70 -1.12 -4.71 -6.63
CA SER A 70 -1.14 -3.24 -6.78
C SER A 70 -2.34 -2.62 -6.08
N GLN A 71 -3.52 -3.23 -6.21
CA GLN A 71 -4.72 -2.75 -5.53
C GLN A 71 -4.59 -2.87 -4.01
N ALA A 72 -4.08 -4.00 -3.50
CA ALA A 72 -3.86 -4.19 -2.06
C ALA A 72 -2.86 -3.18 -1.49
N ILE A 73 -1.74 -2.95 -2.19
CA ILE A 73 -0.71 -1.96 -1.82
C ILE A 73 -1.32 -0.56 -1.78
N LYS A 74 -2.03 -0.15 -2.84
CA LYS A 74 -2.70 1.17 -2.91
C LYS A 74 -3.63 1.40 -1.73
N TRP A 75 -4.47 0.41 -1.44
CA TRP A 75 -5.40 0.48 -0.31
C TRP A 75 -4.66 0.59 1.02
N LYS A 76 -3.64 -0.24 1.26
CA LYS A 76 -2.90 -0.22 2.52
C LYS A 76 -2.14 1.08 2.74
N ILE A 77 -1.53 1.64 1.69
CA ILE A 77 -0.87 2.95 1.76
C ILE A 77 -1.88 4.05 2.13
N CYS A 78 -3.04 4.11 1.47
CA CYS A 78 -4.08 5.08 1.83
C CYS A 78 -4.60 4.88 3.26
N ASP A 79 -4.75 3.62 3.67
CA ASP A 79 -5.24 3.24 5.00
C ASP A 79 -4.30 3.78 6.09
N GLU A 80 -3.00 3.57 5.92
CA GLU A 80 -1.92 3.98 6.83
C GLU A 80 -1.75 5.50 6.85
N LEU A 81 -1.74 6.16 5.69
CA LEU A 81 -1.71 7.63 5.61
C LEU A 81 -2.86 8.27 6.39
N HIS A 82 -4.07 7.70 6.30
CA HIS A 82 -5.24 8.24 6.98
C HIS A 82 -5.34 7.85 8.47
N THR A 83 -4.69 6.78 8.91
CA THR A 83 -4.75 6.31 10.32
C THR A 83 -3.56 6.71 11.16
N LYS A 84 -2.36 6.44 10.65
CA LYS A 84 -1.09 6.64 11.37
C LYS A 84 -0.44 7.97 11.02
N GLY A 85 -0.67 8.47 9.81
CA GLY A 85 -0.09 9.73 9.36
C GLY A 85 -0.76 11.00 9.90
N ARG A 86 -1.75 10.87 10.80
CA ARG A 86 -2.41 12.01 11.43
C ARG A 86 -2.03 12.11 12.91
N LEU A 87 -1.76 13.35 13.35
CA LEU A 87 -1.57 13.69 14.77
C LEU A 87 -2.72 13.19 15.66
N ILE A 88 -3.94 13.21 15.13
CA ILE A 88 -5.14 12.72 15.80
C ILE A 88 -5.72 11.58 14.97
N ARG A 89 -5.81 10.39 15.56
CA ARG A 89 -6.43 9.23 14.93
C ARG A 89 -7.94 9.44 14.87
N VAL A 90 -8.47 9.65 13.67
CA VAL A 90 -9.90 9.75 13.42
C VAL A 90 -10.45 8.38 13.02
N GLY A 91 -11.58 8.00 13.60
CA GLY A 91 -12.29 6.77 13.22
C GLY A 91 -12.76 6.83 11.76
N LYS A 92 -12.58 5.73 11.02
CA LYS A 92 -13.04 5.63 9.62
C LYS A 92 -14.53 5.33 9.49
N HIS A 93 -15.14 4.87 10.57
CA HIS A 93 -16.55 4.52 10.64
C HIS A 93 -17.31 5.70 11.23
N VAL A 94 -18.28 6.21 10.47
CA VAL A 94 -19.27 7.17 10.95
C VAL A 94 -20.57 6.38 11.09
N SER A 95 -21.19 6.42 12.26
CA SER A 95 -22.51 5.77 12.41
C SER A 95 -23.54 6.48 11.53
N TYR A 96 -24.68 5.84 11.25
CA TYR A 96 -25.75 6.52 10.52
C TYR A 96 -26.24 7.77 11.27
N GLU A 97 -26.25 7.71 12.60
CA GLU A 97 -26.69 8.80 13.48
C GLU A 97 -25.73 9.99 13.46
N ASP A 98 -24.42 9.75 13.40
CA ASP A 98 -23.39 10.80 13.33
C ASP A 98 -23.28 11.48 11.94
N ARG A 99 -24.05 11.00 10.95
CA ARG A 99 -23.99 11.46 9.57
C ARG A 99 -25.00 12.58 9.25
N ASN A 100 -25.96 12.81 10.14
CA ASN A 100 -27.02 13.83 10.06
C ASN A 100 -26.77 14.99 11.03
#